data_AF-A0AAN5R5R3-F1
#
_entry.id   AF-A0AAN5R5R3-F1
#
_cell.length_a   1.000
_cell.length_b   1.000
_cell.length_c   1.000
_cell.angle_alpha   90.00
_cell.angle_beta   90.00
_cell.angle_gamma   90.00
#
_symmetry.space_group_name_H-M   'P 1'
#
loop_
_entity.id
_entity.type
_entity.pdbx_description
1 polymer ?
#
loop_
_entity_poly.entity_id
_entity_poly.type
_entity_poly.pdbx_seq_one_letter_code
_entity_poly.pdbx_strand_id
1 'polypeptide(L)'
;MILNITAAQFPDLTLNAIESCQNIYRSIDFNFGEDADMAISKASLKKFVNQFKSIHSTHDKPIEGIITLGKMKNVSSDTIKLLLTTEDFVQMLDQKSFLKLIVTSNEIANFVLNNPKLRAKLDGIEPLVDAQKFENSCTARAIMRILFERGLIEPSNYTPGKELEIYKEIWLEPGKVASPEKIASYFCKYNLNVIGVEIRELSKAVRNKYSKDMVITSLYSLFKKEVPMRKKVTLATLSEADFPEGITTLIIIKAGVLHTLLGKKHHGQFEVTDPWFGDKKIYSGFMDFLEKERKNLGVFFEISQESQEIVRP
;
A
#
# COMPACT_ATOMS: atom_id res chain seq x y z
N MET A 1 -1.30 -21.50 -21.88
CA MET A 1 -2.69 -21.01 -21.77
C MET A 1 -2.93 -20.51 -20.35
N ILE A 2 -3.73 -19.45 -20.13
CA ILE A 2 -4.24 -19.12 -18.78
C ILE A 2 -5.61 -19.79 -18.68
N LEU A 3 -5.81 -20.64 -17.67
CA LEU A 3 -7.11 -21.27 -17.46
C LEU A 3 -7.95 -20.39 -16.55
N ASN A 4 -8.94 -19.71 -17.12
CA ASN A 4 -9.86 -18.86 -16.37
C ASN A 4 -11.01 -19.70 -15.83
N ILE A 5 -11.19 -19.69 -14.51
CA ILE A 5 -12.26 -20.43 -13.84
C ILE A 5 -13.06 -19.46 -12.97
N THR A 6 -14.37 -19.46 -13.15
CA THR A 6 -15.31 -18.76 -12.26
C THR A 6 -16.12 -19.80 -11.52
N ALA A 7 -16.05 -19.79 -10.18
CA ALA A 7 -16.76 -20.75 -9.35
C ALA A 7 -17.57 -20.03 -8.28
N ALA A 8 -18.82 -20.46 -8.08
CA ALA A 8 -19.69 -19.93 -7.02
C ALA A 8 -19.09 -20.20 -5.63
N GLN A 9 -18.72 -21.45 -5.36
CA GLN A 9 -17.90 -21.90 -4.23
C GLN A 9 -17.21 -23.20 -4.66
N PHE A 10 -15.87 -23.27 -4.62
CA PHE A 10 -15.04 -24.35 -5.19
C PHE A 10 -15.74 -25.73 -5.30
N PRO A 11 -16.24 -26.11 -6.49
CA PRO A 11 -16.80 -27.44 -6.72
C PRO A 11 -16.04 -28.17 -7.82
N ASP A 12 -16.32 -29.47 -7.92
CA ASP A 12 -15.71 -30.47 -8.82
C ASP A 12 -15.57 -30.03 -10.30
N LEU A 13 -16.42 -29.10 -10.76
CA LEU A 13 -16.31 -28.43 -12.07
C LEU A 13 -14.93 -27.78 -12.33
N THR A 14 -14.30 -27.22 -11.29
CA THR A 14 -12.96 -26.63 -11.36
C THR A 14 -11.92 -27.69 -11.71
N LEU A 15 -12.04 -28.87 -11.11
CA LEU A 15 -11.10 -29.98 -11.29
C LEU A 15 -11.29 -30.64 -12.65
N ASN A 16 -12.54 -30.82 -13.10
CA ASN A 16 -12.84 -31.34 -14.42
C ASN A 16 -12.25 -30.46 -15.54
N ALA A 17 -12.32 -29.13 -15.39
CA ALA A 17 -11.70 -28.19 -16.32
C ALA A 17 -10.16 -28.30 -16.33
N ILE A 18 -9.53 -28.52 -15.18
CA ILE A 18 -8.08 -28.68 -15.08
C ILE A 18 -7.64 -30.03 -15.68
N GLU A 19 -8.36 -31.12 -15.39
CA GLU A 19 -8.11 -32.45 -15.95
C GLU A 19 -8.22 -32.48 -17.47
N SER A 20 -9.28 -31.86 -18.02
CA SER A 20 -9.49 -31.76 -19.47
C SER A 20 -8.43 -30.92 -20.19
N CYS A 21 -7.68 -30.08 -19.47
CA CYS A 21 -6.60 -29.26 -20.02
C CYS A 21 -5.21 -29.91 -19.98
N GLN A 22 -5.09 -31.21 -19.69
CA GLN A 22 -3.90 -32.08 -19.88
C GLN A 22 -2.53 -31.37 -19.95
N ASN A 23 -2.17 -30.58 -18.94
CA ASN A 23 -0.87 -29.90 -18.81
C ASN A 23 -0.53 -28.78 -19.83
N ILE A 24 -1.52 -28.13 -20.45
CA ILE A 24 -1.28 -26.97 -21.34
C ILE A 24 -1.45 -25.59 -20.66
N TYR A 25 -1.88 -25.57 -19.40
CA TYR A 25 -2.05 -24.32 -18.65
C TYR A 25 -0.71 -23.84 -18.06
N ARG A 26 -0.52 -22.51 -18.04
CA ARG A 26 0.67 -21.86 -17.47
C ARG A 26 0.41 -21.32 -16.07
N SER A 27 -0.83 -20.93 -15.82
CA SER A 27 -1.39 -20.45 -14.56
C SER A 27 -2.90 -20.68 -14.58
N ILE A 28 -3.52 -20.60 -13.41
CA ILE A 28 -4.96 -20.74 -13.21
C ILE A 28 -5.48 -19.47 -12.55
N ASP A 29 -6.43 -18.82 -13.21
CA ASP A 29 -7.06 -17.62 -12.70
C ASP A 29 -8.39 -18.00 -12.06
N PHE A 30 -8.43 -17.96 -10.73
CA PHE A 30 -9.57 -18.32 -9.92
C PHE A 30 -10.41 -17.09 -9.58
N ASN A 31 -11.66 -17.06 -10.05
CA ASN A 31 -12.62 -16.01 -9.77
C ASN A 31 -13.73 -16.55 -8.85
N PHE A 32 -13.97 -15.83 -7.75
CA PHE A 32 -15.14 -16.10 -6.91
C PHE A 32 -16.39 -15.50 -7.57
N GLY A 33 -17.42 -16.33 -7.70
CA GLY A 33 -18.72 -15.96 -8.26
C GLY A 33 -19.52 -15.03 -7.34
N GLU A 34 -20.72 -14.64 -7.79
CA GLU A 34 -21.57 -13.70 -7.06
C GLU A 34 -22.09 -14.29 -5.73
N ASP A 35 -22.23 -15.62 -5.64
CA ASP A 35 -22.70 -16.39 -4.47
C ASP A 35 -21.57 -16.82 -3.51
N ALA A 36 -20.40 -16.17 -3.57
CA ALA A 36 -19.25 -16.49 -2.72
C ALA A 36 -19.35 -15.95 -1.28
N ASP A 37 -20.52 -15.45 -0.89
CA ASP A 37 -20.82 -14.87 0.42
C ASP A 37 -20.98 -15.94 1.52
N MET A 38 -21.40 -17.15 1.15
CA MET A 38 -21.36 -18.30 2.05
C MET A 38 -19.91 -18.74 2.35
N ALA A 39 -19.65 -19.25 3.56
CA ALA A 39 -18.32 -19.74 3.94
C ALA A 39 -18.02 -21.11 3.30
N ILE A 40 -16.81 -21.28 2.76
CA ILE A 40 -16.35 -22.58 2.25
C ILE A 40 -15.99 -23.50 3.43
N SER A 41 -16.35 -24.79 3.33
CA SER A 41 -15.96 -25.76 4.35
C SER A 41 -14.50 -26.19 4.21
N LYS A 42 -13.84 -26.48 5.35
CA LYS A 42 -12.48 -27.05 5.38
C LYS A 42 -12.38 -28.36 4.60
N ALA A 43 -13.44 -29.18 4.59
CA ALA A 43 -13.48 -30.44 3.86
C ALA A 43 -13.46 -30.20 2.34
N SER A 44 -14.23 -29.24 1.85
CA SER A 44 -14.27 -28.87 0.43
C SER A 44 -12.91 -28.35 -0.04
N LEU A 45 -12.28 -27.46 0.73
CA LEU A 45 -10.95 -26.93 0.39
C LEU A 45 -9.89 -28.05 0.37
N LYS A 46 -9.91 -28.96 1.36
CA LYS A 46 -8.98 -30.09 1.41
C LYS A 46 -9.16 -31.03 0.20
N LYS A 47 -10.40 -31.33 -0.16
CA LYS A 47 -10.73 -32.13 -1.35
C LYS A 47 -10.14 -31.48 -2.60
N PHE A 48 -10.39 -30.18 -2.79
CA PHE A 48 -9.83 -29.40 -3.90
C PHE A 48 -8.29 -29.47 -3.94
N VAL A 49 -7.61 -29.16 -2.85
CA VAL A 49 -6.13 -29.16 -2.79
C VAL A 49 -5.55 -30.53 -3.15
N ASN A 50 -6.11 -31.60 -2.59
CA ASN A 50 -5.61 -32.95 -2.83
C ASN A 50 -5.80 -33.38 -4.30
N GLN A 51 -6.98 -33.13 -4.86
CA GLN A 51 -7.25 -33.47 -6.25
C GLN A 51 -6.41 -32.60 -7.19
N PHE A 52 -6.27 -31.31 -6.90
CA PHE A 52 -5.42 -30.41 -7.67
C PHE A 52 -3.97 -30.87 -7.70
N LYS A 53 -3.38 -31.22 -6.54
CA LYS A 53 -2.04 -31.80 -6.45
C LYS A 53 -1.91 -33.08 -7.26
N SER A 54 -2.90 -33.97 -7.19
CA SER A 54 -2.91 -35.22 -7.97
C SER A 54 -2.87 -34.95 -9.47
N ILE A 55 -3.72 -34.05 -9.96
CA ILE A 55 -3.78 -33.69 -11.39
C ILE A 55 -2.47 -33.03 -11.81
N HIS A 56 -1.99 -32.07 -11.00
CA HIS A 56 -0.79 -31.30 -11.28
C HIS A 56 0.51 -32.11 -11.14
N SER A 57 0.50 -33.25 -10.45
CA SER A 57 1.70 -34.12 -10.30
C SER A 57 2.27 -34.63 -11.62
N THR A 58 1.47 -34.59 -12.69
CA THR A 58 1.86 -34.97 -14.05
C THR A 58 2.36 -33.79 -14.89
N HIS A 59 2.38 -32.58 -14.33
CA HIS A 59 2.73 -31.34 -15.02
C HIS A 59 4.18 -30.94 -14.76
N ASP A 60 4.90 -30.49 -15.80
CA ASP A 60 6.32 -30.11 -15.72
C ASP A 60 6.60 -28.80 -14.95
N LYS A 61 5.57 -28.12 -14.45
CA LYS A 61 5.72 -26.81 -13.81
C LYS A 61 5.60 -26.93 -12.30
N PRO A 62 6.23 -26.02 -11.53
CA PRO A 62 6.02 -25.99 -10.10
C PRO A 62 4.57 -25.62 -9.79
N ILE A 63 4.02 -26.28 -8.77
CA ILE A 63 2.70 -25.98 -8.23
C ILE A 63 2.69 -24.65 -7.45
N GLU A 64 3.87 -24.19 -7.02
CA GLU A 64 4.04 -22.93 -6.30
C GLU A 64 3.73 -21.75 -7.20
N GLY A 65 2.90 -20.82 -6.72
CA GLY A 65 2.54 -19.61 -7.46
C GLY A 65 1.66 -19.81 -8.69
N ILE A 66 1.07 -20.99 -8.88
CA ILE A 66 0.28 -21.32 -10.07
C ILE A 66 -1.14 -20.71 -10.08
N ILE A 67 -1.67 -20.40 -8.90
CA ILE A 67 -3.02 -19.86 -8.71
C ILE A 67 -2.96 -18.33 -8.61
N THR A 68 -3.68 -17.66 -9.50
CA THR A 68 -4.00 -16.23 -9.42
C THR A 68 -5.44 -16.07 -8.94
N LEU A 69 -5.73 -15.05 -8.12
CA LEU A 69 -7.07 -14.70 -7.65
C LEU A 69 -7.59 -13.47 -8.40
N GLY A 70 -8.65 -13.69 -9.16
CA GLY A 70 -9.41 -12.68 -9.88
C GLY A 70 -10.40 -11.94 -8.96
N LYS A 71 -11.68 -11.88 -9.32
CA LYS A 71 -12.68 -11.15 -8.51
C LYS A 71 -12.90 -11.80 -7.13
N MET A 72 -12.95 -10.98 -6.07
CA MET A 72 -13.14 -11.42 -4.67
C MET A 72 -14.20 -10.58 -3.92
N LYS A 73 -15.06 -9.83 -4.62
CA LYS A 73 -15.92 -8.79 -4.02
C LYS A 73 -16.87 -9.32 -2.93
N ASN A 74 -17.28 -10.58 -3.02
CA ASN A 74 -18.29 -11.17 -2.14
C ASN A 74 -17.72 -12.27 -1.22
N VAL A 75 -16.40 -12.46 -1.17
CA VAL A 75 -15.81 -13.57 -0.38
C VAL A 75 -15.86 -13.25 1.11
N SER A 76 -16.44 -14.15 1.91
CA SER A 76 -16.51 -13.98 3.37
C SER A 76 -15.13 -14.04 4.06
N SER A 77 -14.96 -13.31 5.16
CA SER A 77 -13.73 -13.33 5.97
C SER A 77 -13.34 -14.75 6.41
N ASP A 78 -14.33 -15.59 6.74
CA ASP A 78 -14.07 -16.98 7.16
C ASP A 78 -13.47 -17.81 6.03
N THR A 79 -13.95 -17.64 4.81
CA THR A 79 -13.34 -18.25 3.63
C THR A 79 -11.90 -17.77 3.46
N ILE A 80 -11.65 -16.46 3.57
CA ILE A 80 -10.29 -15.91 3.43
C ILE A 80 -9.34 -16.47 4.50
N LYS A 81 -9.76 -16.53 5.76
CA LYS A 81 -8.97 -17.15 6.83
C LYS A 81 -8.73 -18.65 6.56
N LEU A 82 -9.73 -19.36 6.05
CA LEU A 82 -9.59 -20.77 5.71
C LEU A 82 -8.55 -20.99 4.59
N LEU A 83 -8.56 -20.13 3.57
CA LEU A 83 -7.56 -20.15 2.50
C LEU A 83 -6.15 -19.86 3.07
N LEU A 84 -6.04 -18.84 3.93
CA LEU A 84 -4.76 -18.45 4.55
C LEU A 84 -4.25 -19.44 5.60
N THR A 85 -5.11 -20.27 6.20
CA THR A 85 -4.70 -21.33 7.15
C THR A 85 -4.29 -22.62 6.46
N THR A 86 -4.56 -22.75 5.16
CA THR A 86 -4.23 -23.96 4.39
C THR A 86 -2.88 -23.75 3.71
N GLU A 87 -1.81 -24.25 4.34
CA GLU A 87 -0.41 -24.06 3.90
C GLU A 87 -0.20 -24.42 2.43
N ASP A 88 -0.78 -25.53 1.99
CA ASP A 88 -0.76 -25.95 0.59
C ASP A 88 -1.39 -24.93 -0.34
N PHE A 89 -2.54 -24.36 0.03
CA PHE A 89 -3.21 -23.34 -0.78
C PHE A 89 -2.38 -22.07 -0.85
N VAL A 90 -1.81 -21.63 0.28
CA VAL A 90 -0.94 -20.46 0.36
C VAL A 90 0.34 -20.61 -0.47
N GLN A 91 0.89 -21.82 -0.60
CA GLN A 91 2.02 -22.11 -1.49
C GLN A 91 1.61 -22.02 -2.97
N MET A 92 0.40 -22.48 -3.32
CA MET A 92 -0.08 -22.43 -4.70
C MET A 92 -0.41 -21.02 -5.18
N LEU A 93 -0.67 -20.07 -4.27
CA LEU A 93 -0.97 -18.68 -4.63
C LEU A 93 0.26 -17.95 -5.16
N ASP A 94 0.08 -17.20 -6.25
CA ASP A 94 1.05 -16.21 -6.67
C ASP A 94 1.15 -15.07 -5.64
N GLN A 95 2.26 -14.34 -5.69
CA GLN A 95 2.55 -13.29 -4.72
C GLN A 95 1.48 -12.20 -4.72
N LYS A 96 0.98 -11.80 -5.90
CA LYS A 96 -0.02 -10.73 -6.00
C LYS A 96 -1.34 -11.14 -5.35
N SER A 97 -1.76 -12.38 -5.54
CA SER A 97 -2.98 -12.91 -4.93
C SER A 97 -2.87 -13.09 -3.44
N PHE A 98 -1.70 -13.51 -2.95
CA PHE A 98 -1.43 -13.53 -1.52
C PHE A 98 -1.58 -12.14 -0.91
N LEU A 99 -0.93 -11.11 -1.47
CA LEU A 99 -1.05 -9.73 -1.00
C LEU A 99 -2.49 -9.20 -1.07
N LYS A 100 -3.23 -9.57 -2.12
CA LYS A 100 -4.62 -9.19 -2.32
C LYS A 100 -5.55 -9.75 -1.25
N LEU A 101 -5.35 -11.00 -0.79
CA LEU A 101 -6.14 -11.59 0.29
C LEU A 101 -5.95 -10.84 1.60
N ILE A 102 -4.72 -10.44 1.89
CA ILE A 102 -4.33 -9.86 3.19
C ILE A 102 -5.04 -8.53 3.46
N VAL A 103 -5.25 -7.70 2.43
CA VAL A 103 -5.78 -6.33 2.58
C VAL A 103 -7.32 -6.24 2.50
N THR A 104 -8.02 -7.37 2.55
CA THR A 104 -9.49 -7.43 2.44
C THR A 104 -10.22 -6.90 3.66
N SER A 105 -9.65 -7.03 4.85
CA SER A 105 -10.20 -6.46 6.08
C SER A 105 -9.13 -6.26 7.16
N ASN A 106 -9.42 -5.43 8.17
CA ASN A 106 -8.56 -5.31 9.36
C ASN A 106 -8.35 -6.66 10.06
N GLU A 107 -9.40 -7.48 10.11
CA GLU A 107 -9.37 -8.78 10.74
C GLU A 107 -8.39 -9.73 10.03
N ILE A 108 -8.42 -9.76 8.69
CA ILE A 108 -7.50 -10.59 7.91
C ILE A 108 -6.06 -10.08 8.02
N ALA A 109 -5.85 -8.77 7.95
CA ALA A 109 -4.52 -8.19 8.12
C ALA A 109 -3.93 -8.54 9.50
N ASN A 110 -4.70 -8.41 10.57
CA ASN A 110 -4.27 -8.81 11.91
C ASN A 110 -4.03 -10.33 12.00
N PHE A 111 -4.88 -11.14 11.38
CA PHE A 111 -4.70 -12.59 11.34
C PHE A 111 -3.34 -12.99 10.73
N VAL A 112 -2.96 -12.35 9.63
CA VAL A 112 -1.69 -12.58 8.93
C VAL A 112 -0.50 -12.09 9.77
N LEU A 113 -0.58 -10.88 10.32
CA LEU A 113 0.47 -10.28 11.14
C LEU A 113 0.75 -11.07 12.43
N ASN A 114 -0.28 -11.72 12.99
CA ASN A 114 -0.19 -12.51 14.22
C ASN A 114 0.17 -13.99 13.97
N ASN A 115 0.15 -14.46 12.72
CA ASN A 115 0.54 -15.82 12.37
C ASN A 115 2.01 -15.86 11.91
N PRO A 116 2.92 -16.52 12.66
CA PRO A 116 4.35 -16.50 12.36
C PRO A 116 4.71 -17.03 10.97
N LYS A 117 4.01 -18.06 10.48
CA LYS A 117 4.27 -18.64 9.15
C LYS A 117 3.85 -17.69 8.04
N LEU A 118 2.67 -17.08 8.16
CA LEU A 118 2.16 -16.13 7.16
C LEU A 118 2.97 -14.84 7.17
N ARG A 119 3.35 -14.35 8.36
CA ARG A 119 4.27 -13.21 8.50
C ARG A 119 5.62 -13.51 7.86
N ALA A 120 6.21 -14.68 8.11
CA ALA A 120 7.47 -15.07 7.48
C ALA A 120 7.36 -15.15 5.95
N LYS A 121 6.25 -15.69 5.41
CA LYS A 121 6.00 -15.68 3.95
C LYS A 121 5.89 -14.25 3.41
N LEU A 122 5.17 -13.38 4.11
CA LEU A 122 5.01 -11.97 3.74
C LEU A 122 6.36 -11.24 3.76
N ASP A 123 7.13 -11.41 4.83
CA ASP A 123 8.43 -10.77 5.01
C ASP A 123 9.51 -11.34 4.08
N GLY A 124 9.35 -12.58 3.62
CA GLY A 124 10.20 -13.23 2.61
C GLY A 124 9.98 -12.72 1.18
N ILE A 125 8.98 -11.87 0.94
CA ILE A 125 8.81 -11.19 -0.34
C ILE A 125 9.91 -10.12 -0.47
N GLU A 126 10.81 -10.31 -1.44
CA GLU A 126 12.02 -9.49 -1.62
C GLU A 126 11.71 -7.98 -1.52
N PRO A 127 12.33 -7.23 -0.60
CA PRO A 127 12.04 -5.83 -0.42
C PRO A 127 12.61 -5.02 -1.58
N LEU A 128 11.72 -4.39 -2.37
CA LEU A 128 12.15 -3.25 -3.17
C LEU A 128 12.21 -2.08 -2.19
N VAL A 129 13.41 -1.68 -1.79
CA VAL A 129 13.64 -0.77 -0.65
C VAL A 129 12.74 0.46 -0.71
N ASP A 130 12.47 1.00 -1.89
CA ASP A 130 11.63 2.19 -2.01
C ASP A 130 10.26 1.93 -2.67
N ALA A 131 9.93 0.70 -3.08
CA ALA A 131 8.63 0.41 -3.72
C ALA A 131 7.63 -0.24 -2.77
N GLN A 132 6.37 0.18 -2.86
CA GLN A 132 5.24 -0.36 -2.13
C GLN A 132 5.01 -1.83 -2.51
N LYS A 133 4.55 -2.64 -1.55
CA LYS A 133 4.16 -4.03 -1.78
C LYS A 133 2.67 -4.17 -2.00
N PHE A 134 1.87 -3.46 -1.23
CA PHE A 134 0.43 -3.49 -1.40
C PHE A 134 -0.03 -2.40 -2.37
N GLU A 135 -1.05 -2.70 -3.16
CA GLU A 135 -1.73 -1.68 -3.94
C GLU A 135 -2.21 -0.56 -3.01
N ASN A 136 -2.00 0.70 -3.40
CA ASN A 136 -2.39 1.90 -2.64
C ASN A 136 -1.67 2.11 -1.28
N SER A 137 -0.55 1.44 -1.03
CA SER A 137 0.21 1.56 0.23
C SER A 137 1.42 2.51 0.16
N CYS A 138 1.55 3.30 -0.91
CA CYS A 138 2.66 4.25 -1.11
C CYS A 138 2.88 5.18 0.07
N THR A 139 1.79 5.59 0.75
CA THR A 139 1.86 6.41 1.95
C THR A 139 2.43 5.63 3.15
N ALA A 140 2.06 4.36 3.31
CA ALA A 140 2.60 3.51 4.35
C ALA A 140 4.10 3.28 4.13
N ARG A 141 4.51 3.03 2.88
CA ARG A 141 5.92 2.92 2.50
C ARG A 141 6.68 4.22 2.75
N ALA A 142 6.08 5.37 2.43
CA ALA A 142 6.64 6.69 2.71
C ALA A 142 6.86 6.92 4.22
N ILE A 143 5.85 6.65 5.04
CA ILE A 143 5.95 6.73 6.51
C ILE A 143 7.05 5.80 7.01
N MET A 144 7.08 4.56 6.54
CA MET A 144 8.08 3.56 6.92
C MET A 144 9.50 4.04 6.62
N ARG A 145 9.73 4.64 5.45
CA ARG A 145 11.01 5.24 5.07
C ARG A 145 11.40 6.38 6.01
N ILE A 146 10.47 7.28 6.34
CA ILE A 146 10.72 8.39 7.28
C ILE A 146 11.09 7.85 8.67
N LEU A 147 10.36 6.85 9.18
CA LEU A 147 10.69 6.24 10.48
C LEU A 147 12.07 5.58 10.46
N PHE A 148 12.43 4.90 9.37
CA PHE A 148 13.73 4.25 9.21
C PHE A 148 14.87 5.28 9.19
N GLU A 149 14.75 6.34 8.39
CA GLU A 149 15.76 7.41 8.32
C GLU A 149 15.97 8.15 9.65
N ARG A 150 14.95 8.12 10.52
CA ARG A 150 14.98 8.74 11.85
C ARG A 150 15.44 7.78 12.95
N GLY A 151 15.77 6.53 12.63
CA GLY A 151 16.16 5.50 13.61
C GLY A 151 15.01 5.07 14.53
N LEU A 152 13.75 5.29 14.12
CA LEU A 152 12.56 4.90 14.89
C LEU A 152 12.10 3.47 14.59
N ILE A 153 12.61 2.88 13.50
CA ILE A 153 12.50 1.45 13.22
C ILE A 153 13.86 0.90 12.81
N GLU A 154 14.16 -0.30 13.28
CA GLU A 154 15.39 -1.01 12.96
C GLU A 154 15.41 -1.51 11.51
N PRO A 155 16.60 -1.68 10.89
CA PRO A 155 16.72 -2.29 9.55
C PRO A 155 16.04 -3.66 9.43
N SER A 156 16.04 -4.46 10.49
CA SER A 156 15.37 -5.77 10.53
C SER A 156 13.85 -5.67 10.47
N ASN A 157 13.29 -4.52 10.85
CA ASN A 157 11.86 -4.22 10.70
C ASN A 157 11.54 -3.59 9.33
N TYR A 158 12.52 -3.65 8.43
CA TYR A 158 12.59 -3.29 7.01
C TYR A 158 11.51 -3.86 6.07
N THR A 159 10.44 -4.47 6.58
CA THR A 159 9.75 -5.58 5.90
C THR A 159 8.34 -5.26 5.37
N PRO A 160 7.83 -6.05 4.39
CA PRO A 160 6.43 -5.98 3.97
C PRO A 160 5.40 -6.14 5.10
N GLY A 161 5.71 -6.92 6.14
CA GLY A 161 4.88 -7.01 7.35
C GLY A 161 4.80 -5.67 8.08
N LYS A 162 5.92 -4.93 8.20
CA LYS A 162 5.90 -3.59 8.80
C LYS A 162 5.13 -2.58 7.94
N GLU A 163 5.25 -2.68 6.61
CA GLU A 163 4.45 -1.89 5.69
C GLU A 163 2.95 -2.12 5.91
N LEU A 164 2.51 -3.38 6.07
CA LEU A 164 1.12 -3.73 6.36
C LEU A 164 0.66 -3.22 7.74
N GLU A 165 1.51 -3.29 8.76
CA GLU A 165 1.24 -2.74 10.10
C GLU A 165 0.93 -1.24 10.03
N ILE A 166 1.71 -0.49 9.25
CA ILE A 166 1.48 0.94 9.03
C ILE A 166 0.22 1.13 8.18
N TYR A 167 0.11 0.37 7.08
CA TYR A 167 -0.94 0.56 6.09
C TYR A 167 -2.34 0.36 6.68
N LYS A 168 -2.54 -0.68 7.51
CA LYS A 168 -3.83 -0.93 8.18
C LYS A 168 -4.23 0.19 9.14
N GLU A 169 -3.27 0.90 9.70
CA GLU A 169 -3.54 1.99 10.63
C GLU A 169 -3.91 3.29 9.92
N ILE A 170 -3.48 3.48 8.68
CA ILE A 170 -3.69 4.72 7.95
C ILE A 170 -4.69 4.60 6.81
N TRP A 171 -5.09 3.42 6.36
CA TRP A 171 -6.02 3.29 5.24
C TRP A 171 -7.38 3.93 5.53
N LEU A 172 -8.04 4.42 4.48
CA LEU A 172 -9.42 4.89 4.59
C LEU A 172 -10.36 3.71 4.84
N GLU A 173 -10.23 2.70 3.99
CA GLU A 173 -10.87 1.39 4.05
C GLU A 173 -9.81 0.31 3.76
N PRO A 174 -10.01 -0.95 4.17
CA PRO A 174 -9.09 -2.03 3.88
C PRO A 174 -8.64 -2.09 2.42
N GLY A 175 -7.31 -2.04 2.20
CA GLY A 175 -6.71 -2.08 0.86
C GLY A 175 -6.96 -0.85 -0.03
N LYS A 176 -7.54 0.22 0.52
CA LYS A 176 -7.76 1.49 -0.18
C LYS A 176 -6.71 2.53 0.19
N VAL A 177 -6.77 3.69 -0.48
CA VAL A 177 -5.87 4.82 -0.24
C VAL A 177 -5.82 5.23 1.22
N ALA A 178 -4.72 5.87 1.63
CA ALA A 178 -4.57 6.39 2.99
C ALA A 178 -5.59 7.49 3.32
N SER A 179 -6.09 7.47 4.56
CA SER A 179 -6.86 8.55 5.16
C SER A 179 -5.91 9.66 5.61
N PRO A 180 -6.06 10.89 5.09
CA PRO A 180 -5.25 12.03 5.50
C PRO A 180 -5.23 12.29 7.02
N GLU A 181 -6.35 12.07 7.70
CA GLU A 181 -6.48 12.25 9.16
C GLU A 181 -5.55 11.31 9.92
N LYS A 182 -5.48 10.06 9.43
CA LYS A 182 -4.71 9.00 10.09
C LYS A 182 -3.22 9.16 9.82
N ILE A 183 -2.81 9.77 8.70
CA ILE A 183 -1.40 10.04 8.38
C ILE A 183 -0.77 10.93 9.46
N ALA A 184 -1.37 12.10 9.73
CA ALA A 184 -0.84 13.04 10.71
C ALA A 184 -0.83 12.40 12.12
N SER A 185 -1.94 11.79 12.51
CA SER A 185 -2.07 11.08 13.78
C SER A 185 -1.04 9.96 13.95
N TYR A 186 -0.66 9.27 12.87
CA TYR A 186 0.33 8.20 12.91
C TYR A 186 1.71 8.74 13.30
N PHE A 187 2.15 9.85 12.71
CA PHE A 187 3.43 10.48 13.07
C PHE A 187 3.45 10.99 14.52
N CYS A 188 2.33 11.53 15.01
CA CYS A 188 2.22 11.97 16.41
C CYS A 188 2.47 10.82 17.41
N LYS A 189 2.13 9.57 17.08
CA LYS A 189 2.43 8.39 17.94
C LYS A 189 3.92 8.16 18.15
N TYR A 190 4.76 8.69 17.25
CA TYR A 190 6.22 8.58 17.30
C TYR A 190 6.88 9.88 17.78
N ASN A 191 6.12 10.80 18.39
CA ASN A 191 6.59 12.13 18.81
C ASN A 191 7.24 12.94 17.66
N LEU A 192 6.70 12.76 16.45
CA LEU A 192 7.11 13.53 15.28
C LEU A 192 6.12 14.67 15.05
N ASN A 193 6.68 15.87 14.91
CA ASN A 193 5.94 17.07 14.52
C ASN A 193 5.58 16.99 13.04
N VAL A 194 4.29 17.24 12.76
CA VAL A 194 3.74 17.30 11.42
C VAL A 194 3.37 18.75 11.12
N ILE A 195 4.17 19.40 10.27
CA ILE A 195 3.88 20.76 9.81
C ILE A 195 3.32 20.68 8.41
N GLY A 196 2.08 21.13 8.26
CA GLY A 196 1.44 21.23 6.97
C GLY A 196 1.89 22.49 6.22
N VAL A 197 2.44 22.34 5.02
CA VAL A 197 2.79 23.48 4.15
C VAL A 197 1.72 23.65 3.06
N GLU A 198 0.97 24.76 3.13
CA GLU A 198 -0.05 25.15 2.15
C GLU A 198 0.51 26.24 1.21
N ILE A 199 0.70 25.92 -0.07
CA ILE A 199 0.99 26.90 -1.12
C ILE A 199 -0.34 27.45 -1.66
N ARG A 200 -0.73 28.66 -1.27
CA ARG A 200 -2.10 29.19 -1.44
C ARG A 200 -2.63 29.11 -2.87
N GLU A 201 -1.83 29.52 -3.84
CA GLU A 201 -2.21 29.57 -5.26
C GLU A 201 -2.47 28.16 -5.81
N LEU A 202 -1.60 27.19 -5.49
CA LEU A 202 -1.78 25.79 -5.89
C LEU A 202 -3.01 25.19 -5.21
N SER A 203 -3.16 25.39 -3.90
CA SER A 203 -4.33 24.92 -3.14
C SER A 203 -5.64 25.49 -3.68
N LYS A 204 -5.66 26.75 -4.13
CA LYS A 204 -6.83 27.37 -4.76
C LYS A 204 -7.10 26.76 -6.14
N ALA A 205 -6.06 26.61 -6.97
CA ALA A 205 -6.19 26.03 -8.31
C ALA A 205 -6.71 24.58 -8.25
N VAL A 206 -6.15 23.75 -7.36
CA VAL A 206 -6.54 22.35 -7.17
C VAL A 206 -7.98 22.24 -6.67
N ARG A 207 -8.37 23.00 -5.64
CA ARG A 207 -9.75 23.02 -5.14
C ARG A 207 -10.76 23.45 -6.20
N ASN A 208 -10.41 24.42 -7.04
CA ASN A 208 -11.31 24.86 -8.12
C ASN A 208 -11.43 23.78 -9.20
N LYS A 209 -10.30 23.22 -9.65
CA LYS A 209 -10.24 22.19 -10.71
C LYS A 209 -10.93 20.90 -10.30
N TYR A 210 -10.78 20.49 -9.05
CA TYR A 210 -11.30 19.22 -8.51
C TYR A 210 -12.41 19.45 -7.48
N SER A 211 -13.19 20.53 -7.62
CA SER A 211 -14.27 20.89 -6.67
C SER A 211 -15.35 19.82 -6.51
N LYS A 212 -15.50 18.92 -7.49
CA LYS A 212 -16.42 17.77 -7.44
C LYS A 212 -15.77 16.47 -6.97
N ASP A 213 -14.44 16.44 -6.80
CA ASP A 213 -13.72 15.27 -6.29
C ASP A 213 -13.78 15.30 -4.75
N MET A 214 -14.59 14.40 -4.18
CA MET A 214 -14.77 14.28 -2.73
C MET A 214 -13.47 13.95 -2.01
N VAL A 215 -12.55 13.21 -2.63
CA VAL A 215 -11.28 12.82 -2.02
C VAL A 215 -10.35 14.02 -1.91
N ILE A 216 -10.26 14.85 -2.95
CA ILE A 216 -9.47 16.09 -2.92
C ILE A 216 -10.07 17.11 -1.97
N THR A 217 -11.39 17.29 -2.00
CA THR A 217 -12.08 18.21 -1.10
C THR A 217 -11.89 17.80 0.37
N SER A 218 -11.99 16.49 0.65
CA SER A 218 -11.71 15.93 1.97
C SER A 218 -10.25 16.13 2.35
N LEU A 219 -9.28 15.79 1.49
CA LEU A 219 -7.85 16.00 1.76
C LEU A 219 -7.57 17.43 2.24
N TYR A 220 -8.02 18.45 1.51
CA TYR A 220 -7.78 19.86 1.88
C TYR A 220 -8.59 20.32 3.10
N SER A 221 -9.78 19.76 3.34
CA SER A 221 -10.57 20.05 4.53
C SER A 221 -9.92 19.44 5.79
N LEU A 222 -9.47 18.20 5.68
CA LEU A 222 -8.88 17.41 6.77
C LEU A 222 -7.48 17.90 7.11
N PHE A 223 -6.69 18.23 6.09
CA PHE A 223 -5.43 18.94 6.28
C PHE A 223 -5.59 20.23 7.09
N LYS A 224 -6.75 20.89 7.00
CA LYS A 224 -7.02 22.09 7.80
C LYS A 224 -7.52 21.82 9.21
N LYS A 225 -8.02 20.62 9.51
CA LYS A 225 -8.58 20.28 10.83
C LYS A 225 -7.55 19.55 11.69
N GLU A 226 -6.91 18.54 11.11
CA GLU A 226 -6.12 17.53 11.86
C GLU A 226 -4.63 17.84 11.91
N VAL A 227 -4.14 18.83 11.16
CA VAL A 227 -2.73 19.21 11.20
C VAL A 227 -2.53 20.30 12.25
N PRO A 228 -1.80 20.00 13.34
CA PRO A 228 -1.70 20.90 14.49
C PRO A 228 -1.00 22.21 14.14
N MET A 229 0.01 22.17 13.26
CA MET A 229 0.75 23.35 12.80
C MET A 229 0.70 23.49 11.28
N ARG A 230 0.46 24.71 10.81
CA ARG A 230 0.37 25.00 9.37
C ARG A 230 1.16 26.23 8.98
N LYS A 231 2.03 26.06 8.00
CA LYS A 231 2.73 27.14 7.31
C LYS A 231 1.98 27.47 6.03
N LYS A 232 1.54 28.72 5.90
CA LYS A 232 0.89 29.22 4.66
C LYS A 232 1.88 30.08 3.91
N VAL A 233 2.24 29.65 2.72
CA VAL A 233 3.16 30.35 1.82
C VAL A 233 2.45 30.70 0.52
N THR A 234 2.96 31.72 -0.18
CA THR A 234 2.52 32.08 -1.52
C THR A 234 3.64 31.80 -2.52
N LEU A 235 3.31 31.57 -3.79
CA LEU A 235 4.35 31.40 -4.82
C LEU A 235 5.32 32.59 -4.88
N ALA A 236 4.86 33.79 -4.53
CA ALA A 236 5.69 35.00 -4.49
C ALA A 236 6.65 35.07 -3.30
N THR A 237 6.37 34.35 -2.20
CA THR A 237 7.17 34.36 -0.96
C THR A 237 7.92 33.06 -0.74
N LEU A 238 7.65 32.06 -1.58
CA LEU A 238 8.24 30.74 -1.51
C LEU A 238 9.71 30.77 -1.91
N SER A 239 10.52 30.07 -1.13
CA SER A 239 11.97 30.02 -1.28
C SER A 239 12.51 28.62 -0.99
N GLU A 240 13.75 28.39 -1.39
CA GLU A 240 14.49 27.17 -1.07
C GLU A 240 14.70 26.94 0.44
N ALA A 241 14.52 27.97 1.27
CA ALA A 241 14.62 27.86 2.73
C ALA A 241 13.32 27.30 3.37
N ASP A 242 12.21 27.28 2.63
CA ASP A 242 10.96 26.70 3.11
C ASP A 242 10.99 25.16 3.15
N PHE A 243 12.00 24.55 2.52
CA PHE A 243 12.25 23.11 2.48
C PHE A 243 13.71 22.86 2.87
N PRO A 244 14.01 22.76 4.18
CA PRO A 244 15.37 22.71 4.68
C PRO A 244 16.09 21.42 4.30
N GLU A 245 17.43 21.53 4.26
CA GLU A 245 18.35 20.44 3.97
C GLU A 245 18.13 19.24 4.91
N GLY A 246 18.13 18.02 4.37
CA GLY A 246 18.05 16.79 5.16
C GLY A 246 16.66 16.46 5.74
N ILE A 247 15.67 17.34 5.62
CA ILE A 247 14.30 17.05 6.06
C ILE A 247 13.51 16.34 4.96
N THR A 248 13.04 15.13 5.28
CA THR A 248 12.15 14.38 4.40
C THR A 248 10.73 14.94 4.48
N THR A 249 10.23 15.38 3.34
CA THR A 249 8.90 15.94 3.11
C THR A 249 8.01 14.88 2.49
N LEU A 250 6.82 14.68 3.03
CA LEU A 250 5.79 13.86 2.42
C LEU A 250 4.93 14.76 1.51
N ILE A 251 4.88 14.43 0.22
CA ILE A 251 4.21 15.22 -0.81
C ILE A 251 3.00 14.43 -1.32
N ILE A 252 1.79 14.89 -1.05
CA ILE A 252 0.57 14.26 -1.55
C ILE A 252 0.16 14.95 -2.85
N ILE A 253 0.07 14.19 -3.92
CA ILE A 253 -0.28 14.65 -5.27
C ILE A 253 -1.55 13.94 -5.77
N LYS A 254 -2.16 14.51 -6.81
CA LYS A 254 -3.29 13.89 -7.52
C LYS A 254 -2.81 13.37 -8.88
N ALA A 255 -2.72 12.04 -9.00
CA ALA A 255 -2.34 11.33 -10.21
C ALA A 255 -3.41 10.29 -10.56
N GLY A 256 -4.62 10.75 -10.90
CA GLY A 256 -5.81 9.90 -11.04
C GLY A 256 -6.41 9.49 -9.68
N VAL A 257 -5.59 8.98 -8.77
CA VAL A 257 -5.88 8.76 -7.34
C VAL A 257 -4.98 9.65 -6.46
N LEU A 258 -5.20 9.65 -5.14
CA LEU A 258 -4.23 10.22 -4.22
C LEU A 258 -2.96 9.39 -4.26
N HIS A 259 -1.83 10.05 -4.45
CA HIS A 259 -0.53 9.43 -4.49
C HIS A 259 0.44 10.22 -3.61
N THR A 260 1.39 9.53 -2.99
CA THR A 260 2.31 10.11 -2.03
C THR A 260 3.73 9.94 -2.54
N LEU A 261 4.49 11.03 -2.60
CA LEU A 261 5.91 11.07 -2.92
C LEU A 261 6.71 11.45 -1.68
N LEU A 262 7.99 11.07 -1.68
CA LEU A 262 8.97 11.53 -0.70
C LEU A 262 9.89 12.54 -1.35
N GLY A 263 9.93 13.76 -0.83
CA GLY A 263 10.89 14.79 -1.25
C GLY A 263 11.95 14.99 -0.19
N LYS A 264 13.22 15.07 -0.56
CA LYS A 264 14.31 15.39 0.36
C LYS A 264 15.31 16.29 -0.32
N LYS A 265 15.73 17.34 0.38
CA LYS A 265 16.81 18.19 -0.09
C LYS A 265 18.15 17.60 0.33
N HIS A 266 19.03 17.41 -0.64
CA HIS A 266 20.36 16.83 -0.47
C HIS A 266 21.39 17.53 -1.37
N HIS A 267 22.41 18.12 -0.77
CA HIS A 267 23.44 18.94 -1.42
C HIS A 267 22.87 20.01 -2.35
N GLY A 268 21.80 20.70 -1.91
CA GLY A 268 21.12 21.72 -2.69
C GLY A 268 20.20 21.19 -3.79
N GLN A 269 20.25 19.91 -4.12
CA GLN A 269 19.31 19.25 -5.03
C GLN A 269 18.06 18.80 -4.28
N PHE A 270 16.95 18.62 -5.00
CA PHE A 270 15.73 18.05 -4.44
C PHE A 270 15.49 16.67 -5.06
N GLU A 271 15.69 15.63 -4.26
CA GLU A 271 15.42 14.24 -4.63
C GLU A 271 13.96 13.91 -4.32
N VAL A 272 13.24 13.41 -5.32
CA VAL A 272 11.87 12.94 -5.18
C VAL A 272 11.83 11.44 -5.48
N THR A 273 11.45 10.66 -4.49
CA THR A 273 11.21 9.21 -4.62
C THR A 273 9.71 8.97 -4.74
N ASP A 274 9.32 8.18 -5.74
CA ASP A 274 7.97 7.67 -5.92
C ASP A 274 7.86 6.26 -5.30
N PRO A 275 7.18 6.11 -4.14
CA PRO A 275 7.05 4.83 -3.48
C PRO A 275 6.19 3.83 -4.24
N TRP A 276 5.50 4.20 -5.32
CA TRP A 276 4.74 3.23 -6.12
C TRP A 276 5.67 2.24 -6.82
N PHE A 277 6.77 2.76 -7.39
CA PHE A 277 7.73 1.99 -8.18
C PHE A 277 9.13 1.95 -7.56
N GLY A 278 9.41 2.83 -6.59
CA GLY A 278 10.76 3.08 -6.07
C GLY A 278 11.60 3.99 -6.99
N ASP A 279 10.97 4.65 -7.96
CA ASP A 279 11.64 5.52 -8.93
C ASP A 279 12.11 6.82 -8.27
N LYS A 280 13.29 7.30 -8.68
CA LYS A 280 13.89 8.52 -8.17
C LYS A 280 14.06 9.55 -9.27
N LYS A 281 13.66 10.78 -8.99
CA LYS A 281 13.89 11.95 -9.84
C LYS A 281 14.64 13.01 -9.05
N ILE A 282 15.65 13.61 -9.69
CA ILE A 282 16.47 14.65 -9.08
C ILE A 282 16.17 15.96 -9.78
N TYR A 283 15.93 16.99 -8.98
CA TYR A 283 15.71 18.37 -9.42
C TYR A 283 16.84 19.24 -8.89
N SER A 284 17.12 20.33 -9.60
CA SER A 284 18.17 21.28 -9.20
C SER A 284 17.86 22.01 -7.89
N GLY A 285 16.61 21.97 -7.45
CA GLY A 285 16.11 22.50 -6.18
C GLY A 285 14.60 22.23 -6.04
N PHE A 286 14.01 22.67 -4.92
CA PHE A 286 12.57 22.52 -4.71
C PHE A 286 11.76 23.38 -5.69
N MET A 287 12.24 24.57 -6.04
CA MET A 287 11.56 25.45 -6.99
C MET A 287 11.51 24.85 -8.41
N ASP A 288 12.58 24.16 -8.83
CA ASP A 288 12.63 23.43 -10.10
C ASP A 288 11.62 22.25 -10.13
N PHE A 289 11.54 21.51 -9.02
CA PHE A 289 10.50 20.50 -8.84
C PHE A 289 9.09 21.09 -8.97
N LEU A 290 8.82 22.22 -8.29
CA LEU A 290 7.53 22.88 -8.38
C LEU A 290 7.22 23.32 -9.80
N GLU A 291 8.16 23.94 -10.52
CA GLU A 291 7.91 24.42 -11.87
C GLU A 291 7.52 23.28 -12.83
N LYS A 292 8.22 22.15 -12.74
CA LYS A 292 8.00 20.97 -13.57
C LYS A 292 6.75 20.18 -13.19
N GLU A 293 6.43 20.07 -11.91
CA GLU A 293 5.39 19.18 -11.40
C GLU A 293 4.11 19.91 -10.91
N ARG A 294 4.07 21.26 -10.91
CA ARG A 294 2.99 22.11 -10.34
C ARG A 294 1.55 21.69 -10.62
N LYS A 295 1.29 21.05 -11.75
CA LYS A 295 -0.07 20.70 -12.20
C LYS A 295 -0.69 19.55 -11.40
N ASN A 296 0.14 18.78 -10.70
CA ASN A 296 -0.27 17.56 -9.99
C ASN A 296 -0.17 17.71 -8.46
N LEU A 297 0.40 18.81 -7.96
CA LEU A 297 0.73 18.96 -6.54
C LEU A 297 -0.50 19.20 -5.68
N GLY A 298 -0.58 18.50 -4.56
CA GLY A 298 -1.59 18.69 -3.53
C GLY A 298 -0.98 19.36 -2.30
N VAL A 299 -0.77 18.57 -1.27
CA VAL A 299 -0.46 19.00 0.09
C VAL A 299 0.91 18.49 0.51
N PHE A 300 1.65 19.29 1.28
CA PHE A 300 2.99 18.95 1.75
C PHE A 300 3.00 18.82 3.27
N PHE A 301 3.70 17.80 3.77
CA PHE A 301 3.97 17.61 5.18
C PHE A 301 5.47 17.60 5.41
N GLU A 302 5.92 18.54 6.21
CA GLU A 302 7.26 18.50 6.78
C GLU A 302 7.19 17.69 8.08
N ILE A 303 8.03 16.66 8.17
CA ILE A 303 8.09 15.78 9.33
C ILE A 303 9.41 16.04 10.07
N SER A 304 9.31 16.62 11.27
CA SER A 304 10.45 16.92 12.14
C SER A 304 10.31 16.19 13.48
N GLN A 305 11.41 15.98 14.19
CA GLN A 305 11.32 15.61 15.60
C GLN A 305 10.89 16.84 16.39
N GLU A 306 10.14 16.65 17.49
CA GLU A 306 10.04 17.71 18.49
C GLU A 306 11.45 18.18 18.81
N SER A 307 11.73 19.46 18.55
CA SER A 307 12.81 20.12 19.24
C SER A 307 12.52 19.88 20.72
N GLN A 308 13.37 19.10 21.40
CA GLN A 308 13.58 19.36 22.82
C GLN A 308 13.73 20.86 22.89
N GLU A 309 12.83 21.54 23.59
CA GLU A 309 13.01 22.94 23.89
C GLU A 309 14.46 23.07 24.34
N ILE A 310 15.26 23.76 23.52
CA ILE A 310 16.50 24.31 24.02
C ILE A 310 15.99 25.34 25.02
N VAL A 311 15.81 24.89 26.27
CA VAL A 311 15.69 25.75 27.42
C VAL A 311 17.00 26.52 27.41
N ARG A 312 16.97 27.68 26.76
CA ARG A 312 18.07 28.63 26.82
C ARG A 312 18.13 29.08 28.29
N PRO A 313 19.30 29.01 28.93
CA PRO A 313 19.49 29.56 30.27
C PRO A 313 19.08 31.03 30.35
#